data_AF-A0A0B1T5I5-F1
#
_entry.id   AF-A0A0B1T5I5-F1
#
_cell.length_a   1.000
_cell.length_b   1.000
_cell.length_c   1.000
_cell.angle_alpha   90.00
_cell.angle_beta   90.00
_cell.angle_gamma   90.00
#
_symmetry.space_group_name_H-M   'P 1'
#
loop_
_entity.id
_entity.type
_entity.pdbx_description
1 polymer ?
#
loop_
_entity_poly.entity_id
_entity_poly.type
_entity_poly.pdbx_seq_one_letter_code
_entity_poly.pdbx_strand_id
1 'polypeptide(L)'
;MWLLQKILENKGKYLIIDCPGQLELYKSEGELWKLIRDLEHDGVHLCAIHLVDSLYCADAAKFISVIMSTLATMVTMEMPQVNVLSKIDLFDEEASFNLDYFTRLPDVNRLLEMLNDVPGLERYRGLNAAICDVVASFDLVSFVPLNVQKKEDMAKVLRFADSANGWAFHEQNDIREMVLKE
;
A
#
# COMPACT_ATOMS: atom_id res chain seq x y z
N MET A 1 -24.10 -9.44 14.11
CA MET A 1 -23.60 -10.06 12.86
C MET A 1 -22.79 -11.31 13.21
N TRP A 2 -22.93 -12.43 12.49
CA TRP A 2 -22.17 -13.68 12.76
C TRP A 2 -20.65 -13.46 12.76
N LEU A 3 -20.14 -12.62 11.85
CA LEU A 3 -18.72 -12.32 11.76
C LEU A 3 -18.22 -11.61 13.02
N LEU A 4 -18.94 -10.60 13.50
CA LEU A 4 -18.58 -9.88 14.73
C LEU A 4 -18.48 -10.84 15.93
N GLN A 5 -19.40 -11.80 16.05
CA GLN A 5 -19.33 -12.81 17.09
C GLN A 5 -18.03 -13.64 16.98
N LYS A 6 -17.64 -14.03 15.77
CA LYS A 6 -16.37 -14.75 15.54
C LYS A 6 -15.14 -13.92 15.87
N ILE A 7 -15.19 -12.62 15.61
CA ILE A 7 -14.13 -11.66 15.97
C ILE A 7 -14.02 -11.56 17.50
N LEU A 8 -15.14 -11.40 18.19
CA LEU A 8 -15.20 -11.31 19.65
C LEU A 8 -14.74 -12.60 20.35
N GLU A 9 -14.99 -13.77 19.75
CA GLU A 9 -14.47 -15.07 20.22
C GLU A 9 -12.93 -15.19 20.07
N ASN A 10 -12.29 -14.35 19.26
CA ASN A 10 -10.86 -14.39 18.95
C ASN A 10 -10.11 -13.10 19.35
N LYS A 11 -10.54 -12.43 20.41
CA LYS A 11 -9.84 -11.25 20.95
C LYS A 11 -8.34 -11.53 21.20
N GLY A 12 -7.51 -10.54 20.89
CA GLY A 12 -6.05 -10.61 21.07
C GLY A 12 -5.30 -11.39 19.99
N LYS A 13 -5.94 -11.69 18.85
CA LYS A 13 -5.31 -12.33 17.69
C LYS A 13 -5.45 -11.45 16.46
N TYR A 14 -4.52 -11.62 15.52
CA TYR A 14 -4.70 -11.09 14.17
C TYR A 14 -5.76 -11.89 13.44
N LEU A 15 -6.63 -11.15 12.74
CA LEU A 15 -7.62 -11.71 11.83
C LEU A 15 -7.24 -11.27 10.43
N ILE A 16 -6.98 -12.24 9.57
CA ILE A 16 -6.68 -12.00 8.17
C ILE A 16 -7.96 -12.25 7.39
N ILE A 17 -8.43 -11.22 6.69
CA ILE A 17 -9.57 -11.29 5.79
C ILE A 17 -9.01 -11.34 4.38
N ASP A 18 -9.21 -12.47 3.70
CA ASP A 18 -8.87 -12.60 2.29
C ASP A 18 -9.97 -11.96 1.46
N CYS A 19 -9.63 -10.88 0.77
CA CYS A 19 -10.57 -10.09 -0.01
C CYS A 19 -10.49 -10.46 -1.50
N PRO A 20 -11.58 -10.28 -2.28
CA PRO A 20 -11.56 -10.58 -3.71
C PRO A 20 -10.47 -9.81 -4.46
N GLY A 21 -9.79 -10.43 -5.43
CA GLY A 21 -8.68 -9.77 -6.16
C GLY A 21 -9.10 -8.72 -7.20
N GLN A 22 -10.39 -8.57 -7.48
CA GLN A 22 -10.90 -7.67 -8.53
C GLN A 22 -11.24 -6.30 -7.96
N LEU A 23 -10.61 -5.23 -8.48
CA LEU A 23 -10.80 -3.87 -7.98
C LEU A 23 -12.25 -3.38 -8.13
N GLU A 24 -12.99 -3.87 -9.12
CA GLU A 24 -14.38 -3.50 -9.37
C GLU A 24 -15.35 -3.93 -8.26
N LEU A 25 -14.92 -4.84 -7.38
CA LEU A 25 -15.70 -5.30 -6.22
C LEU A 25 -15.59 -4.33 -5.03
N TYR A 26 -14.68 -3.36 -5.10
CA TYR A 26 -14.41 -2.38 -4.04
C TYR A 26 -15.07 -1.02 -4.30
N LYS A 27 -16.19 -0.97 -5.02
CA LYS A 27 -16.98 0.27 -5.19
C LYS A 27 -17.50 0.75 -3.84
N SER A 28 -17.30 2.02 -3.47
CA SER A 28 -17.60 2.61 -2.15
C SER A 28 -19.02 2.36 -1.60
N GLU A 29 -20.01 2.09 -2.46
CA GLU A 29 -21.39 1.75 -2.08
C GLU A 29 -21.64 0.23 -1.88
N GLY A 30 -20.62 -0.61 -2.10
CA GLY A 30 -20.71 -2.07 -2.04
C GLY A 30 -20.83 -2.64 -0.63
N GLU A 31 -21.26 -3.91 -0.55
CA GLU A 31 -21.46 -4.65 0.70
C GLU A 31 -20.18 -4.78 1.55
N LEU A 32 -19.01 -4.80 0.90
CA LEU A 32 -17.72 -4.82 1.59
C LEU A 32 -17.50 -3.55 2.43
N TRP A 33 -17.91 -2.37 1.93
CA TRP A 33 -17.78 -1.12 2.66
C TRP A 33 -18.74 -1.00 3.83
N LYS A 34 -19.94 -1.54 3.67
CA LYS A 34 -20.88 -1.66 4.80
C LYS A 34 -20.27 -2.53 5.88
N LEU A 35 -19.69 -3.68 5.50
CA LEU A 35 -19.01 -4.57 6.43
C LEU A 35 -17.85 -3.89 7.15
N ILE A 36 -16.96 -3.21 6.42
CA ILE A 36 -15.82 -2.48 6.99
C ILE A 36 -16.30 -1.44 7.99
N ARG A 37 -17.27 -0.59 7.62
CA ARG A 37 -17.82 0.45 8.50
C ARG A 37 -18.50 -0.13 9.75
N ASP A 38 -19.24 -1.23 9.60
CA ASP A 38 -19.87 -1.90 10.74
C ASP A 38 -18.81 -2.44 11.71
N LEU A 39 -17.72 -3.02 11.19
CA LEU A 39 -16.60 -3.51 12.00
C LEU A 39 -15.86 -2.36 12.70
N GLU A 40 -15.58 -1.27 12.00
CA GLU A 40 -14.94 -0.09 12.59
C GLU A 40 -15.81 0.58 13.66
N HIS A 41 -17.13 0.70 13.40
CA HIS A 41 -18.10 1.18 14.39
C HIS A 41 -18.09 0.33 15.66
N ASP A 42 -17.95 -1.00 15.52
CA ASP A 42 -17.87 -1.93 16.63
C ASP A 42 -16.48 -1.99 17.30
N GLY A 43 -15.57 -1.08 16.92
CA GLY A 43 -14.25 -0.90 17.55
C GLY A 43 -13.18 -1.84 17.01
N VAL A 44 -13.37 -2.44 15.83
CA VAL A 44 -12.35 -3.23 15.16
C VAL A 44 -11.45 -2.29 14.35
N HIS A 45 -10.16 -2.25 14.70
CA HIS A 45 -9.17 -1.52 13.91
C HIS A 45 -8.74 -2.34 12.70
N LEU A 46 -8.97 -1.80 11.51
CA LEU A 46 -8.65 -2.46 10.24
C LEU A 46 -7.47 -1.78 9.55
N CYS A 47 -6.71 -2.56 8.80
CA CYS A 47 -5.66 -2.07 7.91
C CYS A 47 -5.68 -2.93 6.64
N ALA A 48 -5.68 -2.28 5.48
CA ALA A 48 -5.52 -2.94 4.19
C ALA A 48 -4.04 -3.27 3.94
N ILE A 49 -3.77 -4.51 3.50
CA ILE A 49 -2.46 -4.89 2.95
C ILE A 49 -2.64 -5.00 1.44
N HIS A 50 -2.15 -4.00 0.70
CA HIS A 50 -2.29 -3.95 -0.75
C HIS A 50 -1.06 -4.57 -1.41
N LEU A 51 -1.23 -5.77 -1.97
CA LEU A 51 -0.18 -6.54 -2.61
C LEU A 51 -0.06 -6.15 -4.09
N VAL A 52 1.14 -5.72 -4.48
CA VAL A 52 1.54 -5.45 -5.86
C VAL A 52 2.61 -6.43 -6.28
N ASP A 53 2.56 -6.94 -7.51
CA ASP A 53 3.59 -7.85 -8.02
C ASP A 53 4.85 -7.06 -8.46
N SER A 54 6.03 -7.50 -7.99
CA SER A 54 7.33 -6.87 -8.31
C SER A 54 7.60 -6.79 -9.81
N LEU A 55 7.06 -7.70 -10.62
CA LEU A 55 7.28 -7.74 -12.06
C LEU A 55 6.72 -6.51 -12.80
N TYR A 56 5.74 -5.80 -12.21
CA TYR A 56 5.22 -4.56 -12.78
C TYR A 56 6.16 -3.37 -12.60
N CYS A 57 7.18 -3.49 -11.74
CA CYS A 57 8.22 -2.48 -11.57
C CYS A 57 9.34 -2.59 -12.63
N ALA A 58 9.30 -3.60 -13.50
CA ALA A 58 10.31 -3.77 -14.55
C ALA A 58 10.16 -2.79 -15.74
N ASP A 59 9.06 -2.03 -15.81
CA ASP A 59 8.77 -1.07 -16.88
C ASP A 59 8.11 0.20 -16.30
N ALA A 60 8.53 1.38 -16.75
CA ALA A 60 8.05 2.66 -16.21
C ALA A 60 6.56 2.88 -16.43
N ALA A 61 6.01 2.49 -17.59
CA ALA A 61 4.60 2.67 -17.92
C ALA A 61 3.71 1.72 -17.08
N LYS A 62 4.15 0.48 -16.90
CA LYS A 62 3.51 -0.48 -15.98
C LYS A 62 3.56 0.03 -14.54
N PHE A 63 4.70 0.52 -14.09
CA PHE A 63 4.87 1.03 -12.73
C PHE A 63 3.95 2.22 -12.45
N ILE A 64 3.79 3.16 -13.39
CA ILE A 64 2.83 4.26 -13.24
C ILE A 64 1.39 3.75 -13.14
N SER A 65 1.03 2.76 -13.95
CA SER A 65 -0.31 2.18 -13.90
C SER A 65 -0.60 1.54 -12.54
N VAL A 66 0.41 0.90 -11.95
CA VAL A 66 0.36 0.39 -10.57
C VAL A 66 0.17 1.51 -9.56
N ILE A 67 1.02 2.56 -9.59
CA ILE A 67 0.90 3.68 -8.65
C ILE A 67 -0.50 4.30 -8.71
N MET A 68 -1.00 4.57 -9.92
CA MET A 68 -2.33 5.16 -10.11
C MET A 68 -3.45 4.26 -9.58
N SER A 69 -3.33 2.95 -9.79
CA SER A 69 -4.30 1.97 -9.24
C SER A 69 -4.21 1.88 -7.71
N THR A 70 -3.01 1.95 -7.15
CA THR A 70 -2.79 1.97 -5.69
C THR A 70 -3.39 3.24 -5.08
N LEU A 71 -3.14 4.41 -5.68
CA LEU A 71 -3.75 5.68 -5.26
C LEU A 71 -5.29 5.63 -5.33
N ALA A 72 -5.84 5.12 -6.44
CA ALA A 72 -7.29 4.97 -6.59
C ALA A 72 -7.87 4.06 -5.50
N THR A 73 -7.16 2.98 -5.15
CA THR A 73 -7.55 2.08 -4.06
C THR A 73 -7.52 2.81 -2.73
N MET A 74 -6.43 3.53 -2.40
CA MET A 74 -6.31 4.28 -1.14
C MET A 74 -7.45 5.30 -0.98
N VAL A 75 -7.77 6.05 -2.03
CA VAL A 75 -8.87 7.03 -2.02
C VAL A 75 -10.22 6.35 -1.88
N THR A 76 -10.44 5.22 -2.56
CA THR A 76 -11.72 4.50 -2.51
C THR A 76 -11.92 3.79 -1.18
N MET A 77 -10.83 3.31 -0.57
CA MET A 77 -10.90 2.49 0.63
C MET A 77 -11.04 3.27 1.93
N GLU A 78 -10.59 4.53 1.96
CA GLU A 78 -10.70 5.42 3.12
C GLU A 78 -10.20 4.80 4.45
N MET A 79 -9.29 3.81 4.38
CA MET A 79 -8.73 3.12 5.55
C MET A 79 -7.20 3.14 5.51
N PRO A 80 -6.52 2.91 6.65
CA PRO A 80 -5.07 2.73 6.65
C PRO A 80 -4.65 1.60 5.71
N GLN A 81 -3.71 1.88 4.81
CA GLN A 81 -3.24 0.93 3.80
C GLN A 81 -1.72 0.83 3.81
N VAL A 82 -1.20 -0.39 3.90
CA VAL A 82 0.22 -0.71 3.69
C VAL A 82 0.37 -1.26 2.28
N ASN A 83 1.11 -0.52 1.45
CA ASN A 83 1.44 -0.92 0.10
C ASN A 83 2.66 -1.85 0.12
N VAL A 84 2.52 -3.04 -0.45
CA VAL A 84 3.53 -4.10 -0.38
C VAL A 84 3.91 -4.54 -1.78
N LEU A 85 5.22 -4.50 -2.07
CA LEU A 85 5.77 -5.08 -3.29
C LEU A 85 6.09 -6.56 -3.02
N SER A 86 5.23 -7.44 -3.50
CA SER A 86 5.34 -8.89 -3.34
C SER A 86 6.28 -9.52 -4.37
N LYS A 87 6.78 -10.74 -4.06
CA LYS A 87 7.61 -11.56 -4.94
C LYS A 87 8.91 -10.88 -5.38
N ILE A 88 9.55 -10.13 -4.49
CA ILE A 88 10.81 -9.44 -4.81
C ILE A 88 11.95 -10.41 -5.13
N ASP A 89 11.82 -11.69 -4.78
CA ASP A 89 12.74 -12.76 -5.18
C ASP A 89 12.76 -13.04 -6.68
N LEU A 90 11.70 -12.65 -7.40
CA LEU A 90 11.63 -12.73 -8.85
C LEU A 90 12.20 -11.49 -9.55
N PHE A 91 12.61 -10.48 -8.77
CA PHE A 91 13.14 -9.24 -9.31
C PHE A 91 14.60 -9.47 -9.75
N ASP A 92 14.89 -9.11 -11.00
CA ASP A 92 16.25 -9.15 -11.53
C ASP A 92 17.02 -7.89 -11.09
N GLU A 93 18.11 -8.07 -10.34
CA GLU A 93 18.97 -6.94 -9.92
C GLU A 93 19.62 -6.22 -11.10
N GLU A 94 19.71 -6.86 -12.28
CA GLU A 94 20.21 -6.26 -13.52
C GLU A 94 19.13 -5.51 -14.33
N ALA A 95 17.87 -5.49 -13.89
CA ALA A 95 16.82 -4.73 -14.54
C ALA A 95 17.14 -3.23 -14.55
N SER A 96 16.65 -2.51 -15.58
CA SER A 96 16.85 -1.06 -15.78
C SER A 96 16.47 -0.19 -14.58
N PHE A 97 15.77 -0.77 -13.60
CA PHE A 97 15.32 -0.14 -12.38
C PHE A 97 15.80 -0.94 -11.17
N ASN A 98 16.59 -0.33 -10.30
CA ASN A 98 16.95 -0.94 -9.01
C ASN A 98 15.71 -0.89 -8.09
N LEU A 99 15.44 -1.94 -7.31
CA LEU A 99 14.38 -2.00 -6.30
C LEU A 99 14.38 -0.76 -5.37
N ASP A 100 15.56 -0.19 -5.10
CA ASP A 100 15.74 1.03 -4.32
C ASP A 100 15.06 2.27 -4.92
N TYR A 101 14.87 2.31 -6.25
CA TYR A 101 14.12 3.37 -6.92
C TYR A 101 12.63 3.35 -6.58
N PHE A 102 12.09 2.19 -6.21
CA PHE A 102 10.66 1.98 -5.93
C PHE A 102 10.32 1.97 -4.43
N THR A 103 11.34 1.83 -3.58
CA THR A 103 11.17 1.79 -2.12
C THR A 103 11.33 3.15 -1.45
N ARG A 104 11.98 4.11 -2.13
CA ARG A 104 12.06 5.52 -1.72
C ARG A 104 11.19 6.34 -2.67
N LEU A 105 10.61 7.44 -2.17
CA LEU A 105 9.75 8.35 -2.95
C LEU A 105 10.34 8.49 -4.37
N PRO A 106 9.60 8.13 -5.43
CA PRO A 106 10.15 8.13 -6.76
C PRO A 106 10.62 9.54 -7.06
N ASP A 107 11.88 9.70 -7.49
CA ASP A 107 12.32 10.97 -8.05
C ASP A 107 11.42 11.25 -9.25
N VAL A 108 10.47 12.15 -9.03
CA VAL A 108 9.38 12.45 -9.96
C VAL A 108 9.92 12.90 -11.30
N ASN A 109 11.09 13.58 -11.29
CA ASN A 109 11.76 14.01 -12.51
C ASN A 109 12.33 12.81 -13.27
N ARG A 110 12.98 11.89 -12.57
CA ARG A 110 13.49 10.65 -13.19
C ARG A 110 12.36 9.78 -13.72
N LEU A 111 11.22 9.73 -13.03
CA LEU A 111 10.03 9.00 -13.48
C LEU A 111 9.45 9.63 -14.75
N LEU A 112 9.38 10.96 -14.80
CA LEU A 112 8.93 11.71 -15.97
C LEU A 112 9.86 11.49 -17.17
N GLU A 113 11.18 11.54 -16.98
CA GLU A 113 12.16 11.23 -18.02
C GLU A 113 11.95 9.82 -18.57
N MET A 114 11.88 8.83 -17.68
CA MET A 114 11.64 7.44 -18.04
C MET A 114 10.34 7.24 -18.82
N LEU A 115 9.24 7.89 -18.42
CA LEU A 115 7.98 7.83 -19.17
C LEU A 115 8.07 8.45 -20.56
N ASN A 116 8.86 9.51 -20.70
CA ASN A 116 9.06 10.19 -21.98
C ASN A 116 10.02 9.42 -22.91
N ASP A 117 10.79 8.47 -22.39
CA ASP A 117 11.66 7.57 -23.16
C ASP A 117 10.92 6.31 -23.66
N VAL A 118 9.74 6.00 -23.10
CA VAL A 118 8.90 4.88 -23.56
C VAL A 118 8.32 5.20 -24.95
N PRO A 119 8.59 4.36 -25.97
CA PRO A 119 8.04 4.56 -27.31
C PRO A 119 6.51 4.61 -27.33
N GLY A 120 5.97 5.68 -27.90
CA GLY A 120 4.54 5.99 -27.96
C GLY A 120 4.02 6.86 -26.81
N LEU A 121 4.77 7.02 -25.71
CA LEU A 121 4.42 7.90 -24.59
C LEU A 121 5.08 9.28 -24.68
N GLU A 122 6.13 9.44 -25.48
CA GLU A 122 6.87 10.70 -25.68
C GLU A 122 6.01 11.84 -26.23
N ARG A 123 4.90 11.50 -26.92
CA ARG A 123 3.90 12.47 -27.42
C ARG A 123 2.97 13.00 -26.33
N TYR A 124 2.92 12.36 -25.16
CA TYR A 124 2.03 12.70 -24.05
C TYR A 124 2.76 13.40 -22.90
N ARG A 125 3.84 14.14 -23.19
CA ARG A 125 4.70 14.78 -22.14
C ARG A 125 3.91 15.57 -21.10
N GLY A 126 2.91 16.34 -21.54
CA GLY A 126 2.07 17.12 -20.62
C GLY A 126 1.22 16.26 -19.69
N LEU A 127 0.70 15.12 -20.18
CA LEU A 127 -0.01 14.15 -19.36
C LEU A 127 0.94 13.41 -18.41
N ASN A 128 2.11 12.99 -18.90
CA ASN A 128 3.13 12.33 -18.08
C ASN A 128 3.54 13.23 -16.90
N ALA A 129 3.74 14.53 -17.17
CA ALA A 129 4.05 15.52 -16.13
C ALA A 129 2.90 15.65 -15.12
N ALA A 130 1.65 15.82 -15.60
CA ALA A 130 0.50 15.94 -14.71
C ALA A 130 0.28 14.69 -13.84
N ILE A 131 0.50 13.48 -14.38
CA ILE A 131 0.45 12.23 -13.60
C ILE A 131 1.54 12.23 -12.53
N CYS A 132 2.77 12.57 -12.91
CA CYS A 132 3.90 12.66 -12.00
C CYS A 132 3.65 13.68 -10.87
N ASP A 133 3.05 14.83 -11.18
CA ASP A 133 2.66 15.84 -10.19
C ASP A 133 1.60 15.32 -9.21
N VAL A 134 0.62 14.54 -9.68
CA VAL A 134 -0.36 13.88 -8.80
C VAL A 134 0.34 12.90 -7.88
N VAL A 135 1.22 12.04 -8.41
CA VAL A 135 1.98 11.08 -7.59
C VAL A 135 2.82 11.79 -6.54
N ALA A 136 3.50 12.88 -6.91
CA ALA A 136 4.29 13.71 -6.01
C ALA A 136 3.43 14.34 -4.90
N SER A 137 2.26 14.88 -5.27
CA SER A 137 1.35 15.55 -4.35
C SER A 137 0.78 14.62 -3.29
N PHE A 138 0.69 13.32 -3.59
CA PHE A 138 0.23 12.36 -2.61
C PHE A 138 1.32 11.92 -1.64
N ASP A 139 2.63 12.15 -1.86
CA ASP A 139 3.74 11.89 -0.91
C ASP A 139 3.73 10.51 -0.18
N LEU A 140 2.84 9.57 -0.58
CA LEU A 140 2.32 8.49 0.28
C LEU A 140 2.44 7.10 -0.34
N VAL A 141 2.86 6.97 -1.59
CA VAL A 141 2.97 5.64 -2.22
C VAL A 141 4.39 5.12 -2.08
N SER A 142 4.75 4.73 -0.86
CA SER A 142 5.93 3.90 -0.60
C SER A 142 5.53 2.43 -0.56
N PHE A 143 6.32 1.57 -1.19
CA PHE A 143 6.11 0.13 -1.12
C PHE A 143 7.07 -0.54 -0.13
N VAL A 144 6.55 -1.45 0.69
CA VAL A 144 7.36 -2.33 1.52
C VAL A 144 7.71 -3.57 0.69
N PRO A 145 9.00 -3.84 0.40
CA PRO A 145 9.40 -5.03 -0.34
C PRO A 145 9.18 -6.28 0.51
N LEU A 146 8.63 -7.33 -0.10
CA LEU A 146 8.27 -8.58 0.56
C LEU A 146 8.73 -9.81 -0.24
N ASN A 147 9.67 -10.56 0.33
CA ASN A 147 9.88 -11.96 -0.01
C ASN A 147 9.26 -12.85 1.08
N VAL A 148 8.23 -13.62 0.73
CA VAL A 148 7.51 -14.49 1.68
C VAL A 148 8.37 -15.61 2.28
N GLN A 149 9.49 -15.94 1.63
CA GLN A 149 10.47 -16.92 2.14
C GLN A 149 11.37 -16.32 3.24
N LYS A 150 11.46 -14.99 3.35
CA LYS A 150 12.26 -14.28 4.34
C LYS A 150 11.37 -13.84 5.51
N LYS A 151 11.65 -14.38 6.71
CA LYS A 151 10.88 -14.06 7.92
C LYS A 151 11.02 -12.61 8.34
N GLU A 152 12.17 -12.01 8.04
CA GLU A 152 12.48 -10.61 8.33
C GLU A 152 11.57 -9.66 7.55
N ASP A 153 11.33 -9.96 6.27
CA ASP A 153 10.44 -9.16 5.42
C ASP A 153 8.98 -9.26 5.90
N MET A 154 8.54 -10.48 6.24
CA MET A 154 7.21 -10.72 6.83
C MET A 154 7.04 -9.96 8.15
N ALA A 155 8.04 -9.98 9.03
CA ALA A 155 8.02 -9.26 10.29
C ALA A 155 8.00 -7.74 10.08
N LYS A 156 8.68 -7.23 9.05
CA LYS A 156 8.66 -5.82 8.69
C LYS A 156 7.27 -5.37 8.24
N VAL A 157 6.62 -6.13 7.35
CA VAL A 157 5.22 -5.85 6.92
C VAL A 157 4.27 -5.86 8.11
N LEU A 158 4.40 -6.84 9.02
CA LEU A 158 3.57 -6.90 10.23
C LEU A 158 3.72 -5.65 11.10
N ARG A 159 4.95 -5.17 11.34
CA ARG A 159 5.18 -3.93 12.11
C ARG A 159 4.54 -2.70 11.47
N PHE A 160 4.55 -2.61 10.14
CA PHE A 160 3.85 -1.53 9.44
C PHE A 160 2.34 -1.65 9.60
N ALA A 161 1.79 -2.87 9.51
CA ALA A 161 0.38 -3.13 9.76
C ALA A 161 -0.03 -2.76 11.20
N ASP A 162 0.80 -3.09 12.19
CA ASP A 162 0.59 -2.76 13.62
C ASP A 162 0.63 -1.26 13.90
N SER A 163 1.46 -0.54 13.14
CA SER A 163 1.51 0.92 13.24
C SER A 163 0.28 1.54 12.57
N ALA A 164 -0.12 1.02 11.40
CA ALA A 164 -1.24 1.53 10.62
C ALA A 164 -2.61 1.25 11.27
N ASN A 165 -2.79 0.10 11.92
CA ASN A 165 -4.02 -0.25 12.64
C ASN A 165 -4.06 0.33 14.08
N GLY A 166 -3.03 1.06 14.50
CA GLY A 166 -2.99 1.72 15.80
C GLY A 166 -2.52 0.87 16.98
N TRP A 167 -2.17 -0.42 16.78
CA TRP A 167 -1.67 -1.30 17.84
C TRP A 167 -0.42 -0.76 18.52
N ALA A 168 0.54 -0.23 17.75
CA ALA A 168 1.78 0.33 18.28
C ALA A 168 1.57 1.50 19.25
N PHE A 169 0.49 2.27 19.09
CA PHE A 169 0.12 3.37 19.99
C PHE A 169 -0.65 2.88 21.22
N HIS A 170 -1.22 1.67 21.18
CA HIS A 170 -1.97 1.13 22.31
C HIS A 170 -1.06 0.44 23.35
N GLU A 171 0.12 -0.04 22.93
CA GLU A 171 1.14 -0.57 23.85
C GLU A 171 1.94 0.52 24.58
N GLN A 172 1.87 1.79 24.15
CA GLN A 172 2.52 2.91 24.85
C GLN A 172 1.48 3.89 25.41
N ASN A 173 1.53 4.11 26.72
CA ASN A 173 0.70 5.11 27.38
C ASN A 173 1.24 6.52 27.08
N ASP A 174 0.42 7.33 26.43
CA ASP A 174 0.57 8.78 26.19
C ASP A 174 1.68 9.22 25.22
N ILE A 175 1.25 9.59 24.02
CA ILE A 175 2.03 10.27 22.97
C ILE A 175 2.80 11.52 23.45
N ARG A 176 2.37 12.18 24.53
CA ARG A 176 3.07 13.35 25.09
C ARG A 176 4.37 12.99 25.80
N GLU A 177 4.55 11.74 26.23
CA GLU A 177 5.79 11.27 26.84
C GLU A 177 6.92 11.08 25.81
N MET A 178 6.60 11.04 24.51
CA MET A 178 7.60 10.99 23.43
C MET A 178 8.23 12.35 23.14
N VAL A 179 7.49 13.46 23.31
CA VAL A 179 7.96 14.82 22.95
C VAL A 179 8.83 15.44 24.06
N LEU A 180 8.78 14.90 25.28
CA LEU A 180 9.51 15.43 26.44
C LEU A 180 10.84 14.71 26.74
N LYS A 181 11.29 13.84 25.84
CA LYS A 181 12.63 13.22 25.92
C LYS A 181 13.51 13.72 24.78
N GLU A 182 13.94 14.96 24.90
CA GLU A 182 15.20 15.46 24.31
C GLU A 182 16.19 15.79 25.44
#